data_AF-A0A528MUR0-F1
#
_entry.id   AF-A0A528MUR0-F1
#
_cell.length_a   1.000
_cell.length_b   1.000
_cell.length_c   1.000
_cell.angle_alpha   90.00
_cell.angle_beta   90.00
_cell.angle_gamma   90.00
#
_symmetry.space_group_name_H-M   'P 1'
#
loop_
_entity.id
_entity.type
_entity.pdbx_description
1 polymer ?
#
loop_
_entity_poly.entity_id
_entity_poly.type
_entity_poly.pdbx_seq_one_letter_code
_entity_poly.pdbx_strand_id
1 'polypeptide(L)'
;MKLVYVGQPYDRLFPPVQNSIGLIVYNTALRLGEGLQITLYGKHYRDDTVPADLPFAVRRAAARRDRALQRIIHQFPRLARWLRLDRKADDHSQYRNKVRRYLAVDQPDIVHLMNYWAWCRELKAASSSHRLVLEMQCEWLSQRDRDQVACQLKVVDAVVAVSDHIARTFRSAFPDYPGVVATVGNGVDVSYFRPSEQRASASIRTRRVILFVGRVSPEKGLHTLIEAFSEVAARFADVELRIAGPHSPLPADFLT
;
A
#
# COMPACT_ATOMS: atom_id res chain seq x y z
N MET A 1 -14.87 19.04 6.79
CA MET A 1 -13.75 18.76 5.87
C MET A 1 -14.04 17.48 5.11
N LYS A 2 -13.92 17.52 3.78
CA LYS A 2 -14.10 16.40 2.85
C LYS A 2 -12.74 15.81 2.46
N LEU A 3 -12.52 14.55 2.82
CA LEU A 3 -11.28 13.83 2.58
C LEU A 3 -11.54 12.67 1.61
N VAL A 4 -10.78 12.60 0.53
CA VAL A 4 -10.81 11.47 -0.39
C VAL A 4 -9.51 10.69 -0.26
N TYR A 5 -9.61 9.39 0.01
CA TYR A 5 -8.48 8.48 -0.17
C TYR A 5 -8.54 7.86 -1.56
N VAL A 6 -7.41 7.89 -2.27
CA VAL A 6 -7.26 7.26 -3.59
C VAL A 6 -6.37 6.03 -3.46
N GLY A 7 -6.99 4.85 -3.53
CA GLY A 7 -6.30 3.57 -3.55
C GLY A 7 -5.62 3.30 -4.91
N GLN A 8 -4.58 2.48 -4.86
CA GLN A 8 -3.78 2.08 -6.01
C GLN A 8 -4.59 1.25 -7.02
N PRO A 9 -4.13 1.16 -8.28
CA PRO A 9 -4.82 0.42 -9.35
C PRO A 9 -4.95 -1.09 -9.16
N TYR A 10 -4.29 -1.64 -8.16
CA TYR A 10 -4.29 -3.07 -7.82
C TYR A 10 -4.77 -3.32 -6.40
N ASP A 11 -5.17 -2.28 -5.66
CA ASP A 11 -5.67 -2.45 -4.31
C ASP A 11 -7.00 -3.17 -4.27
N ARG A 12 -7.17 -3.94 -3.21
CA ARG A 12 -8.43 -4.53 -2.81
C ARG A 12 -8.83 -3.92 -1.48
N LEU A 13 -9.88 -3.09 -1.50
CA LEU A 13 -10.23 -2.24 -0.36
C LEU A 13 -11.04 -2.96 0.72
N PHE A 14 -11.77 -4.02 0.39
CA PHE A 14 -12.78 -4.58 1.29
C PHE A 14 -12.45 -6.00 1.74
N PRO A 15 -12.73 -6.37 3.00
CA PRO A 15 -12.63 -7.74 3.46
C PRO A 15 -13.58 -8.67 2.67
N PRO A 16 -13.29 -9.98 2.60
CA PRO A 16 -12.16 -10.67 3.23
C PRO A 16 -10.86 -10.61 2.41
N VAL A 17 -10.90 -10.11 1.18
CA VAL A 17 -9.75 -10.10 0.27
C VAL A 17 -9.15 -8.71 0.25
N GLN A 18 -8.14 -8.45 1.08
CA GLN A 18 -7.43 -7.17 1.13
C GLN A 18 -5.93 -7.36 0.93
N ASN A 19 -5.30 -6.41 0.25
CA ASN A 19 -3.85 -6.24 0.27
C ASN A 19 -3.47 -5.19 1.34
N SER A 20 -2.17 -4.97 1.56
CA SER A 20 -1.68 -4.10 2.65
C SER A 20 -2.27 -2.68 2.59
N ILE A 21 -2.19 -2.00 1.45
CA ILE A 21 -2.68 -0.63 1.32
C ILE A 21 -4.21 -0.58 1.42
N GLY A 22 -4.91 -1.54 0.79
CA GLY A 22 -6.36 -1.65 0.95
C GLY A 22 -6.81 -1.83 2.40
N LEU A 23 -6.09 -2.66 3.17
CA LEU A 23 -6.32 -2.84 4.61
C LEU A 23 -6.10 -1.53 5.39
N ILE A 24 -4.99 -0.82 5.12
CA ILE A 24 -4.63 0.43 5.81
C ILE A 24 -5.70 1.49 5.55
N VAL A 25 -6.01 1.76 4.27
CA VAL A 25 -6.98 2.79 3.88
C VAL A 25 -8.36 2.51 4.47
N TYR A 26 -8.81 1.25 4.38
CA TYR A 26 -10.10 0.83 4.91
C TYR A 26 -10.21 1.05 6.42
N ASN A 27 -9.21 0.59 7.19
CA ASN A 27 -9.24 0.72 8.65
C ASN A 27 -9.03 2.17 9.11
N THR A 28 -8.17 2.93 8.44
CA THR A 28 -8.02 4.37 8.70
C THR A 28 -9.34 5.10 8.45
N ALA A 29 -10.04 4.80 7.36
CA ALA A 29 -11.34 5.39 7.08
C ALA A 29 -12.42 4.97 8.08
N LEU A 30 -12.41 3.72 8.56
CA LEU A 30 -13.31 3.28 9.65
C LEU A 30 -13.10 4.10 10.92
N ARG A 31 -11.83 4.35 11.31
CA ARG A 31 -11.51 5.07 12.55
C ARG A 31 -11.72 6.59 12.44
N LEU A 32 -11.53 7.16 11.26
CA LEU A 32 -11.68 8.61 11.04
C LEU A 32 -13.08 9.02 10.55
N GLY A 33 -13.87 8.08 10.03
CA GLY A 33 -15.18 8.33 9.43
C GLY A 33 -16.22 8.91 10.41
N GLU A 34 -16.02 8.75 11.72
CA GLU A 34 -16.88 9.35 12.74
C GLU A 34 -16.73 10.87 12.84
N GLY A 35 -15.57 11.42 12.44
CA GLY A 35 -15.26 12.85 12.56
C GLY A 35 -15.06 13.59 11.23
N LEU A 36 -14.96 12.87 10.11
CA LEU A 36 -14.64 13.43 8.79
C LEU A 36 -15.56 12.88 7.70
N GLN A 37 -15.88 13.72 6.72
CA GLN A 37 -16.58 13.25 5.51
C GLN A 37 -15.58 12.56 4.59
N ILE A 38 -15.49 11.23 4.70
CA ILE A 38 -14.53 10.42 3.95
C ILE A 38 -15.20 9.77 2.75
N THR A 39 -14.51 9.78 1.61
CA THR A 39 -14.84 8.93 0.46
C THR A 39 -13.64 8.11 0.02
N LEU A 40 -13.79 6.79 -0.08
CA LEU A 40 -12.77 5.88 -0.60
C LEU A 40 -12.93 5.66 -2.10
N TYR A 41 -11.89 5.96 -2.87
CA TYR A 41 -11.83 5.64 -4.29
C TYR A 41 -11.01 4.39 -4.50
N GLY A 42 -11.63 3.39 -5.15
CA GLY A 42 -10.99 2.12 -5.44
C GLY A 42 -11.33 1.58 -6.82
N LYS A 43 -10.54 0.62 -7.29
CA LYS A 43 -10.88 -0.14 -8.49
C LYS A 43 -12.03 -1.10 -8.19
N HIS A 44 -12.95 -1.24 -9.15
CA HIS A 44 -14.05 -2.18 -9.03
C HIS A 44 -13.61 -3.61 -9.42
N TYR A 45 -13.78 -4.56 -8.51
CA TYR A 45 -13.75 -5.98 -8.82
C TYR A 45 -15.13 -6.60 -8.66
N ARG A 46 -15.42 -7.65 -9.45
CA ARG A 46 -16.77 -8.24 -9.52
C ARG A 46 -17.12 -9.01 -8.26
N ASP A 47 -16.09 -9.54 -7.62
CA ASP A 47 -16.07 -10.33 -6.40
C ASP A 47 -15.98 -9.48 -5.13
N ASP A 48 -15.86 -8.15 -5.24
CA ASP A 48 -15.86 -7.27 -4.07
C ASP A 48 -17.28 -7.10 -3.49
N THR A 49 -17.43 -7.43 -2.21
CA THR A 49 -18.63 -7.12 -1.44
C THR A 49 -18.35 -5.91 -0.56
N VAL A 50 -19.17 -4.86 -0.67
CA VAL A 50 -19.05 -3.66 0.17
C VAL A 50 -19.90 -3.89 1.41
N PRO A 51 -19.35 -3.77 2.62
CA PRO A 51 -20.14 -3.81 3.86
C PRO A 51 -21.26 -2.77 3.85
N ALA A 52 -22.42 -3.09 4.43
CA ALA A 52 -23.62 -2.23 4.37
C ALA A 52 -23.48 -0.95 5.22
N ASP A 53 -22.79 -1.04 6.37
CA ASP A 53 -22.79 0.01 7.40
C ASP A 53 -21.42 0.66 7.53
N LEU A 54 -20.93 1.28 6.45
CA LEU A 54 -19.66 2.00 6.46
C LEU A 54 -19.87 3.47 6.90
N PRO A 55 -19.02 4.00 7.80
CA PRO A 55 -19.05 5.41 8.21
C PRO A 55 -18.46 6.35 7.14
N PHE A 56 -18.29 5.87 5.90
CA PHE A 56 -17.69 6.61 4.80
C PHE A 56 -18.31 6.19 3.46
N ALA A 57 -18.24 7.07 2.47
CA ALA A 57 -18.70 6.80 1.12
C ALA A 57 -17.65 6.02 0.31
N VAL A 58 -18.09 5.33 -0.75
CA VAL A 58 -17.20 4.57 -1.64
C VAL A 58 -17.51 4.87 -3.10
N ARG A 59 -16.48 5.12 -3.91
CA ARG A 59 -16.57 5.14 -5.37
C ARG A 59 -15.70 4.06 -6.00
N ARG A 60 -16.32 3.19 -6.80
CA ARG A 60 -15.65 2.06 -7.45
C ARG A 60 -15.54 2.26 -8.95
N ALA A 61 -14.32 2.31 -9.47
CA ALA A 61 -14.06 2.51 -10.88
C ALA A 61 -13.79 1.19 -11.61
N ALA A 62 -14.69 0.79 -12.49
CA ALA A 62 -14.45 -0.34 -13.39
C ALA A 62 -13.40 0.01 -14.47
N ALA A 63 -12.29 -0.74 -14.52
CA ALA A 63 -11.19 -0.50 -15.46
C ALA A 63 -10.98 -1.70 -16.41
N ARG A 64 -11.99 -1.97 -17.26
CA ARG A 64 -11.99 -3.12 -18.19
C ARG A 64 -10.91 -3.01 -19.28
N ARG A 65 -10.65 -1.81 -19.78
CA ARG A 65 -9.64 -1.53 -20.82
C ARG A 65 -8.24 -1.75 -20.26
N ASP A 66 -7.95 -1.23 -19.07
CA ASP A 66 -6.67 -1.46 -18.39
C ASP A 66 -6.44 -2.97 -18.18
N ARG A 67 -7.44 -3.71 -17.70
CA ARG A 67 -7.35 -5.18 -17.58
C ARG A 67 -7.08 -5.88 -18.90
N ALA A 68 -7.75 -5.47 -19.99
CA ALA A 68 -7.55 -6.09 -21.29
C ALA A 68 -6.12 -5.84 -21.80
N LEU A 69 -5.62 -4.62 -21.68
CA LEU A 69 -4.25 -4.26 -22.05
C LEU A 69 -3.22 -5.07 -21.26
N GLN A 70 -3.38 -5.13 -19.93
CA GLN A 70 -2.48 -5.89 -19.05
C GLN A 70 -2.47 -7.38 -19.41
N ARG A 71 -3.64 -7.97 -19.70
CA ARG A 71 -3.71 -9.36 -20.16
C ARG A 71 -2.95 -9.58 -21.46
N ILE A 72 -3.09 -8.70 -22.45
CA ILE A 72 -2.37 -8.80 -23.72
C ILE A 72 -0.85 -8.72 -23.48
N ILE A 73 -0.40 -7.76 -22.65
CA ILE A 73 1.02 -7.60 -22.32
C ILE A 73 1.58 -8.87 -21.65
N HIS A 74 0.86 -9.43 -20.68
CA HIS A 74 1.29 -10.64 -19.98
C HIS A 74 1.23 -11.90 -20.86
N GLN A 75 0.24 -12.01 -21.75
CA GLN A 75 0.09 -13.17 -22.63
C GLN A 75 1.10 -13.17 -23.78
N PHE A 76 1.49 -12.00 -24.29
CA PHE A 76 2.41 -11.85 -25.42
C PHE A 76 3.58 -10.91 -25.11
N PRO A 77 4.47 -11.25 -24.15
CA PRO A 77 5.48 -10.33 -23.64
C PRO A 77 6.50 -9.90 -24.70
N ARG A 78 6.87 -10.79 -25.63
CA ARG A 78 7.80 -10.47 -26.74
C ARG A 78 7.19 -9.46 -27.71
N LEU A 79 5.93 -9.67 -28.09
CA LEU A 79 5.20 -8.76 -28.97
C LEU A 79 4.94 -7.42 -28.28
N ALA A 80 4.56 -7.44 -27.00
CA ALA A 80 4.36 -6.25 -26.20
C ALA A 80 5.62 -5.40 -26.12
N ARG A 81 6.80 -6.01 -25.91
CA ARG A 81 8.08 -5.32 -25.93
C ARG A 81 8.42 -4.77 -27.32
N TRP A 82 8.18 -5.54 -28.38
CA TRP A 82 8.39 -5.08 -29.76
C TRP A 82 7.53 -3.84 -30.07
N LEU A 83 6.28 -3.83 -29.61
CA LEU A 83 5.35 -2.69 -29.74
C LEU A 83 5.54 -1.60 -28.67
N ARG A 84 6.52 -1.74 -27.76
CA ARG A 84 6.74 -0.84 -26.61
C ARG A 84 5.51 -0.64 -25.72
N LEU A 85 4.62 -1.63 -25.68
CA LEU A 85 3.42 -1.65 -24.84
C LEU A 85 3.73 -2.05 -23.40
N ASP A 86 4.87 -2.69 -23.15
CA ASP A 86 5.41 -2.99 -21.82
C ASP A 86 5.51 -1.73 -20.94
N ARG A 87 5.90 -0.58 -21.52
CA ARG A 87 5.91 0.72 -20.84
C ARG A 87 4.53 1.21 -20.39
N LYS A 88 3.45 0.65 -20.93
CA LYS A 88 2.06 0.97 -20.58
C LYS A 88 1.44 -0.01 -19.59
N ALA A 89 2.18 -1.04 -19.16
CA ALA A 89 1.67 -2.05 -18.24
C ALA A 89 1.16 -1.43 -16.92
N ASP A 90 1.81 -0.34 -16.48
CA ASP A 90 1.52 0.39 -15.24
C ASP A 90 0.89 1.77 -15.48
N ASP A 91 0.35 2.07 -16.69
CA ASP A 91 -0.28 3.38 -16.95
C ASP A 91 -1.65 3.50 -16.25
N HIS A 92 -2.47 2.45 -16.28
CA HIS A 92 -3.77 2.43 -15.60
C HIS A 92 -4.69 3.63 -15.93
N SER A 93 -4.64 4.12 -17.18
CA SER A 93 -5.27 5.38 -17.59
C SER A 93 -6.80 5.36 -17.52
N GLN A 94 -7.48 4.23 -17.72
CA GLN A 94 -8.93 4.19 -17.55
C GLN A 94 -9.31 4.40 -16.08
N TYR A 95 -8.60 3.76 -15.16
CA TYR A 95 -8.82 3.95 -13.72
C TYR A 95 -8.51 5.40 -13.32
N ARG A 96 -7.34 5.93 -13.70
CA ARG A 96 -6.94 7.33 -13.44
C ARG A 96 -7.99 8.34 -13.92
N ASN A 97 -8.49 8.20 -15.14
CA ASN A 97 -9.49 9.10 -15.70
C ASN A 97 -10.83 9.05 -14.97
N LYS A 98 -11.21 7.89 -14.42
CA LYS A 98 -12.42 7.78 -13.58
C LYS A 98 -12.21 8.47 -12.23
N VAL A 99 -11.05 8.28 -11.60
CA VAL A 99 -10.67 9.00 -10.38
C VAL A 99 -10.76 10.50 -10.60
N ARG A 100 -10.18 11.04 -11.68
CA ARG A 100 -10.27 12.48 -12.01
C ARG A 100 -11.71 12.99 -12.15
N ARG A 101 -12.60 12.20 -12.77
CA ARG A 101 -14.03 12.55 -12.88
C ARG A 101 -14.73 12.53 -11.52
N TYR A 102 -14.41 11.57 -10.67
CA TYR A 102 -14.94 11.53 -9.31
C TYR A 102 -14.48 12.73 -8.48
N LEU A 103 -13.20 13.11 -8.56
CA LEU A 103 -12.68 14.30 -7.91
C LEU A 103 -13.40 15.59 -8.37
N ALA A 104 -13.70 15.69 -9.67
CA ALA A 104 -14.44 16.85 -10.21
C ALA A 104 -15.89 16.94 -9.69
N VAL A 105 -16.51 15.79 -9.36
CA VAL A 105 -17.87 15.72 -8.81
C VAL A 105 -17.86 15.94 -7.29
N ASP A 106 -16.95 15.28 -6.57
CA ASP A 106 -16.96 15.30 -5.10
C ASP A 106 -16.37 16.58 -4.52
N GLN A 107 -15.47 17.24 -5.27
CA GLN A 107 -14.78 18.46 -4.88
C GLN A 107 -14.27 18.41 -3.43
N PRO A 108 -13.36 17.48 -3.10
CA PRO A 108 -12.87 17.32 -1.74
C PRO A 108 -11.96 18.49 -1.32
N ASP A 109 -11.79 18.67 -0.02
CA ASP A 109 -10.80 19.61 0.53
C ASP A 109 -9.39 19.00 0.47
N ILE A 110 -9.28 17.69 0.69
CA ILE A 110 -8.02 16.93 0.69
C ILE A 110 -8.17 15.68 -0.19
N VAL A 111 -7.20 15.47 -1.07
CA VAL A 111 -6.99 14.22 -1.79
C VAL A 111 -5.76 13.55 -1.21
N HIS A 112 -5.95 12.37 -0.64
CA HIS A 112 -4.92 11.55 -0.03
C HIS A 112 -4.60 10.37 -0.95
N LEU A 113 -3.52 10.48 -1.71
CA LEU A 113 -3.08 9.50 -2.70
C LEU A 113 -2.15 8.48 -2.04
N MET A 114 -2.52 7.20 -2.10
CA MET A 114 -1.74 6.12 -1.52
C MET A 114 -0.70 5.59 -2.51
N ASN A 115 0.57 5.80 -2.20
CA ASN A 115 1.78 5.17 -2.76
C ASN A 115 2.02 5.36 -4.28
N TYR A 116 0.99 5.74 -5.06
CA TYR A 116 1.02 5.82 -6.52
C TYR A 116 1.42 7.21 -7.02
N TRP A 117 2.66 7.61 -6.72
CA TRP A 117 3.23 8.94 -6.96
C TRP A 117 3.14 9.44 -8.41
N ALA A 118 3.11 8.55 -9.39
CA ALA A 118 3.12 8.90 -10.80
C ALA A 118 1.86 9.67 -11.25
N TRP A 119 0.83 9.77 -10.40
CA TRP A 119 -0.46 10.40 -10.72
C TRP A 119 -0.66 11.79 -10.11
N CYS A 120 0.31 12.31 -9.33
CA CYS A 120 0.10 13.53 -8.56
C CYS A 120 -0.37 14.71 -9.43
N ARG A 121 0.29 14.99 -10.55
CA ARG A 121 -0.06 16.09 -11.47
C ARG A 121 -1.40 15.88 -12.15
N GLU A 122 -1.72 14.65 -12.52
CA GLU A 122 -3.00 14.35 -13.19
C GLU A 122 -4.19 14.48 -12.24
N LEU A 123 -3.99 14.24 -10.95
CA LEU A 123 -5.02 14.42 -9.93
C LEU A 123 -5.14 15.88 -9.49
N LYS A 124 -4.06 16.67 -9.54
CA LYS A 124 -4.08 18.12 -9.27
C LYS A 124 -4.28 18.94 -10.56
N ALA A 125 -5.51 18.97 -11.08
CA ALA A 125 -5.84 19.87 -12.19
C ALA A 125 -5.64 21.35 -11.79
N ALA A 126 -5.26 22.21 -12.74
CA ALA A 126 -4.99 23.63 -12.48
C ALA A 126 -6.19 24.39 -11.88
N SER A 127 -7.42 23.93 -12.13
CA SER A 127 -8.65 24.50 -11.57
C SER A 127 -9.02 23.95 -10.19
N SER A 128 -8.23 23.05 -9.61
CA SER A 128 -8.59 22.37 -8.38
C SER A 128 -8.09 23.07 -7.13
N SER A 129 -8.96 23.25 -6.15
CA SER A 129 -8.67 23.89 -4.86
C SER A 129 -8.21 22.90 -3.77
N HIS A 130 -8.37 21.59 -3.97
CA HIS A 130 -8.04 20.59 -2.94
C HIS A 130 -6.54 20.57 -2.64
N ARG A 131 -6.16 20.24 -1.41
CA ARG A 131 -4.77 19.89 -1.05
C ARG A 131 -4.47 18.45 -1.44
N LEU A 132 -3.30 18.19 -2.00
CA LEU A 132 -2.85 16.85 -2.39
C LEU A 132 -1.81 16.33 -1.41
N VAL A 133 -2.15 15.24 -0.72
CA VAL A 133 -1.27 14.53 0.20
C VAL A 133 -0.85 13.22 -0.46
N LEU A 134 0.44 12.93 -0.51
CA LEU A 134 0.99 11.66 -1.00
C LEU A 134 1.50 10.83 0.17
N GLU A 135 0.92 9.66 0.41
CA GLU A 135 1.39 8.75 1.46
C GLU A 135 2.18 7.59 0.89
N MET A 136 3.42 7.45 1.34
CA MET A 136 4.36 6.43 0.88
C MET A 136 4.51 5.32 1.92
N GLN A 137 4.25 4.09 1.47
CA GLN A 137 4.33 2.87 2.27
C GLN A 137 5.65 2.11 2.00
N CYS A 138 6.51 2.67 1.16
CA CYS A 138 7.83 2.16 0.78
C CYS A 138 8.74 3.26 0.23
N GLU A 139 9.98 2.91 -0.12
CA GLU A 139 11.06 3.82 -0.53
C GLU A 139 11.01 4.25 -2.01
N TRP A 140 9.92 3.94 -2.73
CA TRP A 140 9.87 4.11 -4.19
C TRP A 140 10.24 5.51 -4.68
N LEU A 141 9.94 6.58 -3.93
CA LEU A 141 10.32 7.93 -4.35
C LEU A 141 11.84 8.08 -4.49
N SER A 142 12.63 7.41 -3.65
CA SER A 142 14.09 7.45 -3.69
C SER A 142 14.73 6.44 -4.64
N GLN A 143 13.98 5.44 -5.07
CA GLN A 143 14.45 4.36 -5.95
C GLN A 143 14.10 4.60 -7.44
N ARG A 144 13.35 5.66 -7.73
CA ARG A 144 12.92 6.03 -9.09
C ARG A 144 13.73 7.20 -9.62
N ASP A 145 13.59 7.46 -10.91
CA ASP A 145 14.20 8.61 -11.57
C ASP A 145 13.83 9.91 -10.84
N ARG A 146 14.86 10.61 -10.34
CA ARG A 146 14.69 11.77 -9.47
C ARG A 146 13.91 12.88 -10.16
N ASP A 147 14.17 13.14 -11.44
CA ASP A 147 13.54 14.23 -12.17
C ASP A 147 12.06 13.96 -12.44
N GLN A 148 11.71 12.71 -12.76
CA GLN A 148 10.31 12.28 -12.90
C GLN A 148 9.54 12.43 -11.58
N VAL A 149 10.12 11.98 -10.47
CA VAL A 149 9.49 12.11 -9.14
C VAL A 149 9.39 13.58 -8.76
N ALA A 150 10.46 14.37 -8.88
CA ALA A 150 10.46 15.79 -8.58
C ALA A 150 9.41 16.56 -9.40
N CYS A 151 9.23 16.20 -10.67
CA CYS A 151 8.19 16.77 -11.52
C CYS A 151 6.77 16.54 -10.95
N GLN A 152 6.51 15.35 -10.41
CA GLN A 152 5.24 14.99 -9.77
C GLN A 152 5.05 15.71 -8.42
N LEU A 153 6.11 15.83 -7.62
CA LEU A 153 6.08 16.47 -6.30
C LEU A 153 5.75 17.97 -6.34
N LYS A 154 5.92 18.65 -7.47
CA LYS A 154 5.61 20.10 -7.63
C LYS A 154 4.18 20.47 -7.24
N VAL A 155 3.24 19.53 -7.28
CA VAL A 155 1.83 19.75 -6.96
C VAL A 155 1.39 19.12 -5.63
N VAL A 156 2.31 18.47 -4.92
CA VAL A 156 2.04 17.74 -3.68
C VAL A 156 2.26 18.69 -2.51
N ASP A 157 1.20 18.94 -1.74
CA ASP A 157 1.20 19.86 -0.61
C ASP A 157 1.87 19.24 0.64
N ALA A 158 1.73 17.91 0.81
CA ALA A 158 2.42 17.17 1.87
C ALA A 158 2.74 15.73 1.48
N VAL A 159 3.81 15.18 2.05
CA VAL A 159 4.20 13.77 1.98
C VAL A 159 4.06 13.14 3.36
N VAL A 160 3.34 12.03 3.44
CA VAL A 160 3.25 11.19 4.63
C VAL A 160 4.11 9.96 4.39
N ALA A 161 4.98 9.63 5.34
CA ALA A 161 5.86 8.48 5.30
C ALA A 161 5.48 7.50 6.41
N VAL A 162 5.41 6.21 6.09
CA VAL A 162 5.04 5.17 7.08
C VAL A 162 6.06 4.99 8.22
N SER A 163 7.29 5.49 8.06
CA SER A 163 8.32 5.43 9.10
C SER A 163 9.34 6.57 8.95
N ASP A 164 10.09 6.83 10.02
CA ASP A 164 11.16 7.83 9.98
C ASP A 164 12.27 7.45 9.00
N HIS A 165 12.47 6.16 8.74
CA HIS A 165 13.40 5.71 7.72
C HIS A 165 12.97 6.25 6.35
N ILE A 166 11.73 6.00 5.94
CA ILE A 166 11.17 6.50 4.67
C ILE A 166 11.21 8.03 4.63
N ALA A 167 10.87 8.71 5.73
CA ALA A 167 10.89 10.17 5.79
C ALA A 167 12.30 10.75 5.60
N ARG A 168 13.32 10.16 6.24
CA ARG A 168 14.73 10.58 6.08
C ARG A 168 15.25 10.29 4.68
N THR A 169 14.96 9.11 4.14
CA THR A 169 15.34 8.72 2.78
C THR A 169 14.72 9.66 1.75
N PHE A 170 13.43 10.02 1.92
CA PHE A 170 12.77 11.02 1.08
C PHE A 170 13.44 12.40 1.15
N ARG A 171 13.66 12.94 2.37
CA ARG A 171 14.30 14.26 2.54
C ARG A 171 15.71 14.31 1.94
N SER A 172 16.44 13.20 2.00
CA SER A 172 17.78 13.10 1.40
C SER A 172 17.72 13.12 -0.12
N ALA A 173 16.73 12.44 -0.72
CA ALA A 173 16.56 12.39 -2.18
C ALA A 173 15.96 13.70 -2.76
N PHE A 174 15.12 14.39 -1.99
CA PHE A 174 14.40 15.61 -2.39
C PHE A 174 14.56 16.73 -1.35
N PRO A 175 15.79 17.26 -1.14
CA PRO A 175 16.05 18.29 -0.13
C PRO A 175 15.30 19.60 -0.40
N ASP A 176 14.99 19.88 -1.67
CA ASP A 176 14.31 21.10 -2.10
C ASP A 176 12.76 20.98 -2.10
N TYR A 177 12.21 19.87 -1.58
CA TYR A 177 10.75 19.72 -1.49
C TYR A 177 10.17 20.76 -0.51
N PRO A 178 9.31 21.69 -0.97
CA PRO A 178 8.87 22.81 -0.15
C PRO A 178 7.69 22.47 0.78
N GLY A 179 7.07 21.29 0.59
CA GLY A 179 5.90 20.87 1.34
C GLY A 179 6.24 20.21 2.67
N VAL A 180 5.20 19.88 3.43
CA VAL A 180 5.34 19.21 4.73
C VAL A 180 5.72 17.75 4.52
N VAL A 181 6.68 17.23 5.27
CA VAL A 181 6.98 15.79 5.35
C VAL A 181 6.69 15.31 6.76
N ALA A 182 5.72 14.42 6.92
CA ALA A 182 5.31 13.87 8.21
C ALA A 182 5.54 12.36 8.26
N THR A 183 5.94 11.84 9.43
CA THR A 183 5.98 10.40 9.70
C THR A 183 4.67 9.99 10.39
N VAL A 184 3.95 9.02 9.83
CA VAL A 184 2.77 8.42 10.46
C VAL A 184 2.84 6.91 10.29
N GLY A 185 3.03 6.20 11.40
CA GLY A 185 3.07 4.73 11.41
C GLY A 185 1.70 4.09 11.21
N ASN A 186 1.68 2.89 10.63
CA ASN A 186 0.45 2.10 10.53
C ASN A 186 -0.02 1.66 11.93
N GLY A 187 -1.32 1.71 12.16
CA GLY A 187 -1.94 1.27 13.41
C GLY A 187 -2.10 -0.25 13.49
N VAL A 188 -2.37 -0.73 14.71
CA VAL A 188 -2.76 -2.12 14.99
C VAL A 188 -4.00 -2.12 15.89
N ASP A 189 -4.92 -3.05 15.65
CA ASP A 189 -6.07 -3.24 16.54
C ASP A 189 -5.64 -3.96 17.82
N VAL A 190 -5.40 -3.20 18.88
CA VAL A 190 -5.00 -3.72 20.20
C VAL A 190 -6.12 -4.46 20.94
N SER A 191 -7.38 -4.34 20.50
CA SER A 191 -8.49 -5.13 21.06
C SER A 191 -8.48 -6.56 20.52
N TYR A 192 -8.09 -6.71 19.26
CA TYR A 192 -7.92 -8.01 18.60
C TYR A 192 -6.54 -8.61 18.92
N PHE A 193 -5.47 -7.85 18.71
CA PHE A 193 -4.09 -8.26 19.00
C PHE A 193 -3.73 -7.93 20.44
N ARG A 194 -4.16 -8.80 21.37
CA ARG A 194 -3.82 -8.72 22.79
C ARG A 194 -3.18 -10.02 23.29
N PRO A 195 -2.32 -9.97 24.32
CA PRO A 195 -1.80 -11.17 24.96
C PRO A 195 -2.94 -12.10 25.41
N SER A 196 -2.80 -13.40 25.17
CA SER A 196 -3.76 -14.41 25.66
C SER A 196 -3.71 -14.52 27.18
N GLU A 197 -4.86 -14.42 27.85
CA GLU A 197 -4.98 -14.62 29.31
C GLU A 197 -4.59 -16.05 29.73
N GLN A 198 -4.80 -17.03 28.85
CA GLN A 198 -4.43 -18.44 29.05
C GLN A 198 -2.90 -18.67 29.16
N ARG A 199 -2.07 -17.72 28.68
CA ARG A 199 -0.60 -17.81 28.87
C ARG A 199 -0.17 -17.49 30.30
N ALA A 200 -0.97 -16.74 31.07
CA ALA A 200 -0.62 -16.38 32.44
C ALA A 200 -0.80 -17.56 33.42
N SER A 201 -1.64 -18.54 33.07
CA SER A 201 -2.00 -19.69 33.93
C SER A 201 -1.47 -21.04 33.48
N ALA A 202 -0.84 -21.12 32.29
CA ALA A 202 -0.31 -22.38 31.78
C ALA A 202 1.04 -22.74 32.44
N SER A 203 1.08 -23.92 33.07
CA SER A 203 2.26 -24.56 33.62
C SER A 203 3.37 -24.74 32.57
N ILE A 204 4.62 -24.81 33.07
CA ILE A 204 5.92 -24.97 32.38
C ILE A 204 5.78 -25.49 30.94
N ARG A 205 6.01 -24.61 29.95
CA ARG A 205 6.10 -25.05 28.54
C ARG A 205 7.31 -25.95 28.38
N THR A 206 7.11 -27.16 27.88
CA THR A 206 8.17 -28.15 27.60
C THR A 206 8.98 -27.83 26.34
N ARG A 207 8.57 -26.84 25.54
CA ARG A 207 9.28 -26.36 24.35
C ARG A 207 9.24 -24.84 24.20
N ARG A 208 10.35 -24.26 23.76
CA ARG A 208 10.50 -22.84 23.39
C ARG A 208 10.18 -22.67 21.91
N VAL A 209 9.14 -21.91 21.60
CA VAL A 209 8.70 -21.73 20.21
C VAL A 209 9.08 -20.34 19.71
N ILE A 210 9.85 -20.29 18.64
CA ILE A 210 10.12 -19.09 17.84
C ILE A 210 9.12 -19.11 16.68
N LEU A 211 8.33 -18.04 16.51
CA LEU A 211 7.34 -17.94 15.45
C LEU A 211 7.72 -16.81 14.49
N PHE A 212 7.82 -17.14 13.21
CA PHE A 212 7.84 -16.19 12.10
C PHE A 212 6.46 -16.14 11.46
N VAL A 213 5.92 -14.93 11.28
CA VAL A 213 4.67 -14.69 10.53
C VAL A 213 4.94 -13.71 9.40
N GLY A 214 4.76 -14.15 8.16
CA GLY A 214 5.02 -13.33 6.99
C GLY A 214 5.07 -14.14 5.70
N ARG A 215 5.09 -13.45 4.55
CA ARG A 215 5.35 -14.11 3.26
C ARG A 215 6.71 -14.81 3.31
N VAL A 216 6.79 -16.02 2.77
CA VAL A 216 8.06 -16.67 2.51
C VAL A 216 8.62 -16.07 1.23
N SER A 217 9.56 -15.15 1.39
CA SER A 217 10.20 -14.42 0.29
C SER A 217 11.60 -13.90 0.68
N PRO A 218 12.51 -13.67 -0.28
CA PRO A 218 13.90 -13.30 0.01
C PRO A 218 14.03 -12.05 0.87
N GLU A 219 13.23 -11.02 0.59
CA GLU A 219 13.26 -9.73 1.29
C GLU A 219 12.77 -9.81 2.74
N LYS A 220 12.20 -10.95 3.16
CA LYS A 220 11.77 -11.19 4.54
C LYS A 220 12.85 -11.87 5.39
N GLY A 221 14.02 -12.16 4.82
CA GLY A 221 15.18 -12.62 5.57
C GLY A 221 15.04 -14.02 6.17
N LEU A 222 14.16 -14.86 5.61
CA LEU A 222 13.88 -16.19 6.18
C LEU A 222 15.10 -17.11 6.13
N HIS A 223 15.97 -16.94 5.13
CA HIS A 223 17.25 -17.63 5.05
C HIS A 223 18.14 -17.30 6.25
N THR A 224 18.30 -16.02 6.59
CA THR A 224 19.02 -15.56 7.78
C THR A 224 18.41 -16.12 9.08
N LEU A 225 17.08 -16.17 9.17
CA LEU A 225 16.40 -16.75 10.33
C LEU A 225 16.70 -18.24 10.50
N ILE A 226 16.72 -19.01 9.40
CA ILE A 226 17.00 -20.45 9.41
C ILE A 226 18.46 -20.73 9.77
N GLU A 227 19.39 -19.95 9.22
CA GLU A 227 20.82 -20.02 9.57
C GLU A 227 21.02 -19.77 11.07
N ALA A 228 20.47 -18.68 11.59
CA ALA A 228 20.53 -18.36 13.02
C ALA A 228 19.85 -19.43 13.88
N PHE A 229 18.71 -19.98 13.44
CA PHE A 229 18.01 -21.02 14.17
C PHE A 229 18.82 -22.32 14.27
N SER A 230 19.64 -22.64 13.26
CA SER A 230 20.49 -23.82 13.27
C SER A 230 21.51 -23.77 14.41
N GLU A 231 22.07 -22.59 14.69
CA GLU A 231 22.95 -22.38 15.84
C GLU A 231 22.21 -22.49 17.19
N VAL A 232 20.97 -21.98 17.25
CA VAL A 232 20.14 -22.05 18.45
C VAL A 232 19.74 -23.50 18.76
N ALA A 233 19.32 -24.26 17.74
CA ALA A 233 18.92 -25.65 17.87
C ALA A 233 20.08 -26.58 18.30
N ALA A 234 21.33 -26.24 17.92
CA ALA A 234 22.51 -26.95 18.39
C ALA A 234 22.76 -26.78 19.90
N ARG A 235 22.28 -25.68 20.52
CA ARG A 235 22.48 -25.36 21.95
C ARG A 235 21.31 -25.77 22.82
N PHE A 236 20.10 -25.83 22.26
CA PHE A 236 18.87 -26.09 23.01
C PHE A 236 18.05 -27.17 22.31
N ALA A 237 17.90 -28.34 22.95
CA ALA A 237 17.14 -29.46 22.38
C ALA A 237 15.61 -29.23 22.36
N ASP A 238 15.12 -28.26 23.13
CA ASP A 238 13.70 -27.95 23.33
C ASP A 238 13.21 -26.71 22.55
N VAL A 239 13.96 -26.24 21.54
CA VAL A 239 13.51 -25.13 20.67
C VAL A 239 12.79 -25.63 19.42
N GLU A 240 11.81 -24.86 18.95
CA GLU A 240 11.05 -25.12 17.73
C GLU A 240 10.88 -23.81 16.94
N LEU A 241 11.21 -23.82 15.65
CA LEU A 241 10.90 -22.72 14.73
C LEU A 241 9.62 -23.04 13.97
N ARG A 242 8.62 -22.15 14.07
CA ARG A 242 7.38 -22.19 13.30
C ARG A 242 7.37 -21.05 12.29
N ILE A 243 7.04 -21.36 11.04
CA ILE A 243 6.97 -20.39 9.94
C ILE A 243 5.53 -20.41 9.42
N ALA A 244 4.84 -19.28 9.49
CA ALA A 244 3.46 -19.14 9.09
C ALA A 244 3.29 -18.06 8.02
N GLY A 245 2.82 -18.46 6.84
CA GLY A 245 2.47 -17.57 5.75
C GLY A 245 2.62 -18.23 4.38
N PRO A 246 2.09 -17.59 3.32
CA PRO A 246 2.15 -18.16 1.99
C PRO A 246 3.56 -18.04 1.37
N HIS A 247 3.90 -18.99 0.49
CA HIS A 247 5.03 -18.85 -0.41
C HIS A 247 4.66 -17.90 -1.56
N SER A 248 5.15 -16.66 -1.49
CA SER A 248 4.77 -15.60 -2.42
C SER A 248 5.90 -14.58 -2.53
N PRO A 249 6.92 -14.85 -3.36
CA PRO A 249 7.99 -13.89 -3.64
C PRO A 249 7.42 -12.64 -4.32
N LEU A 250 7.98 -11.46 -4.03
CA LEU A 250 7.68 -10.28 -4.82
C LEU A 250 8.17 -10.48 -6.26
N PRO A 251 7.45 -9.97 -7.28
CA PRO A 251 7.97 -9.91 -8.64
C PRO A 251 9.32 -9.18 -8.65
N ALA A 252 10.25 -9.61 -9.51
CA ALA A 252 11.60 -9.05 -9.60
C ALA A 252 11.61 -7.52 -9.78
N ASP A 253 10.61 -6.98 -10.48
CA ASP A 253 10.43 -5.55 -10.75
C ASP A 253 10.20 -4.69 -9.49
N PHE A 254 9.94 -5.32 -8.33
CA PHE A 254 9.80 -4.67 -7.02
C PHE A 254 11.01 -4.87 -6.11
N LEU A 255 12.01 -5.64 -6.55
CA LEU A 255 13.22 -5.99 -5.79
C LEU A 255 14.49 -5.27 -6.31
N THR A 256 14.34 -4.42 -7.33
CA THR A 256 15.41 -3.62 -7.95
C THR A 256 15.29 -2.15 -7.60
#